data_AF-A0A498LHU8-F1
#
_entry.id   AF-A0A498LHU8-F1
#
_cell.length_a   1.000
_cell.length_b   1.000
_cell.length_c   1.000
_cell.angle_alpha   90.00
_cell.angle_beta   90.00
_cell.angle_gamma   90.00
#
_symmetry.space_group_name_H-M   'P 1'
#
loop_
_entity.id
_entity.type
_entity.pdbx_description
1 polymer ?
#
loop_
_entity_poly.entity_id
_entity_poly.type
_entity_poly.pdbx_seq_one_letter_code
_entity_poly.pdbx_strand_id
1 'polypeptide(L)'
;MKSEQEEYEAEGITWEPVQYFNNKIICDLVEEKFKGIISILDEECLRPGDASDITFLEKLEDTVGGHAHFLTHKLADGKTRKVMGREEFRLIHYAGEVNYNVNGFLDKNNDLLFRNLKEAATQFKNSLAKLMEILMSKEPSYVRCIKPNDAKQAGLYKSLCPDTWPNWDGRLVDGVSTLVKHLGYKPEEYKLGRTKIFIRFPKTLFATEDALEVRKHSLATKLQSSWKGYSQKTKYRKMRQSAIKIQAWWRGILARREAKRRREAANTIRRFIKGFIYRHQPRCPENEYFLDYVRYSFLMKLHRSLPKTVLDKNWPTPPPALIEASEHLRKLCMQNMVWKYCKNINPEWKHQLEQKMVASEIFKDKKDNYPQSVPKLFVGTRLNGEDINPKVLQALGNEKMKYAVPVTKYDRKGYKARNRQLLLMASSAVIVEEAKLKQRIDYSSLKGISVSSLSDGMFVLHVACEDNKQKGDVVLQSEHVIEALTKVAICADKMNSININQGSIKFSVAQGKEGIIDFTSGSELLIAKAKNGHLSVTAPRLNSR
;
A
#
# COMPACT_ATOMS: atom_id res chain seq x y z
N MET A 1 -50.42 65.25 -33.55
CA MET A 1 -51.68 64.84 -32.91
C MET A 1 -52.60 64.10 -33.88
N LYS A 2 -53.01 64.67 -35.03
CA LYS A 2 -53.86 63.96 -36.02
C LYS A 2 -53.23 62.66 -36.56
N SER A 3 -51.93 62.64 -36.80
CA SER A 3 -51.20 61.43 -37.22
C SER A 3 -51.12 60.32 -36.15
N GLU A 4 -51.11 60.67 -34.86
CA GLU A 4 -51.17 59.66 -33.80
C GLU A 4 -52.58 59.09 -33.67
N GLN A 5 -53.58 59.94 -33.86
CA GLN A 5 -54.97 59.51 -33.92
C GLN A 5 -55.21 58.57 -35.12
N GLU A 6 -54.69 58.90 -36.31
CA GLU A 6 -54.76 58.04 -37.50
C GLU A 6 -54.02 56.70 -37.32
N GLU A 7 -52.85 56.69 -36.67
CA GLU A 7 -52.12 55.45 -36.37
C GLU A 7 -52.88 54.59 -35.35
N TYR A 8 -53.46 55.21 -34.30
CA TYR A 8 -54.30 54.51 -33.32
C TYR A 8 -55.56 53.96 -34.00
N GLU A 9 -56.22 54.73 -34.86
CA GLU A 9 -57.39 54.29 -35.64
C GLU A 9 -57.02 53.16 -36.63
N ALA A 10 -55.88 53.26 -37.33
CA ALA A 10 -55.38 52.23 -38.24
C ALA A 10 -55.06 50.91 -37.52
N GLU A 11 -54.49 51.01 -36.32
CA GLU A 11 -54.19 49.87 -35.44
C GLU A 11 -55.39 49.40 -34.61
N GLY A 12 -56.54 50.07 -34.68
CA GLY A 12 -57.79 49.69 -34.03
C GLY A 12 -57.87 50.00 -32.52
N ILE A 13 -57.15 51.02 -32.05
CA ILE A 13 -57.06 51.45 -30.65
C ILE A 13 -57.90 52.71 -30.44
N THR A 14 -58.65 52.77 -29.33
CA THR A 14 -59.47 53.92 -28.95
C THR A 14 -58.63 55.12 -28.55
N TRP A 15 -58.81 56.26 -29.23
CA TRP A 15 -58.12 57.53 -28.95
C TRP A 15 -58.76 58.29 -27.78
N GLU A 16 -57.93 58.74 -26.83
CA GLU A 16 -58.34 59.64 -25.74
C GLU A 16 -57.91 61.09 -26.09
N PRO A 17 -58.82 62.08 -26.13
CA PRO A 17 -58.49 63.45 -26.53
C PRO A 17 -57.57 64.12 -25.50
N VAL A 18 -56.38 64.53 -25.95
CA VAL A 18 -55.40 65.25 -25.14
C VAL A 18 -55.58 66.76 -25.33
N GLN A 19 -55.79 67.49 -24.23
CA GLN A 19 -55.81 68.95 -24.25
C GLN A 19 -54.40 69.50 -24.54
N TYR A 20 -54.28 70.39 -25.53
CA TYR A 20 -53.02 71.06 -25.85
C TYR A 20 -53.18 72.59 -25.79
N PHE A 21 -52.11 73.28 -25.42
CA PHE A 21 -52.05 74.74 -25.35
C PHE A 21 -51.80 75.33 -26.75
N ASN A 22 -52.57 76.35 -27.14
CA ASN A 22 -52.51 76.91 -28.49
C ASN A 22 -51.43 78.01 -28.59
N ASN A 23 -50.25 77.64 -29.09
CA ASN A 23 -49.11 78.55 -29.24
C ASN A 23 -49.32 79.66 -30.28
N LYS A 24 -50.33 79.55 -31.15
CA LYS A 24 -50.57 80.50 -32.24
C LYS A 24 -50.79 81.93 -31.73
N ILE A 25 -51.46 82.07 -30.59
CA ILE A 25 -51.78 83.36 -29.97
C ILE A 25 -50.51 84.15 -29.61
N ILE A 26 -49.45 83.46 -29.18
CA ILE A 26 -48.17 84.10 -28.81
C ILE A 26 -47.33 84.40 -30.06
N CYS A 27 -47.34 83.52 -31.06
CA CYS A 27 -46.65 83.76 -32.33
C CYS A 27 -47.22 84.98 -33.06
N ASP A 28 -48.56 85.08 -33.14
CA ASP A 28 -49.22 86.22 -33.76
C ASP A 28 -48.85 87.53 -33.04
N LEU A 29 -48.83 87.56 -31.68
CA LEU A 29 -48.37 88.72 -30.91
C LEU A 29 -46.94 89.20 -31.25
N VAL A 30 -46.02 88.28 -31.51
CA VAL A 30 -44.61 88.64 -31.78
C VAL A 30 -44.39 89.02 -33.25
N GLU A 31 -45.01 88.30 -34.18
CA GLU A 31 -44.67 88.31 -35.61
C GLU A 31 -45.74 88.93 -36.52
N GLU A 32 -46.94 89.29 -36.01
CA GLU A 32 -48.00 89.85 -36.83
C GLU A 32 -47.52 91.12 -37.57
N LYS A 33 -47.71 91.14 -38.89
CA LYS A 33 -47.26 92.26 -39.72
C LYS A 33 -47.99 93.54 -39.32
N PHE A 34 -47.23 94.62 -39.15
CA PHE A 34 -47.71 95.97 -38.78
C PHE A 34 -48.25 96.14 -37.36
N LYS A 35 -48.36 95.06 -36.56
CA LYS A 35 -48.91 95.12 -35.18
C LYS A 35 -48.12 94.31 -34.15
N GLY A 36 -47.30 93.37 -34.58
CA GLY A 36 -46.49 92.54 -33.70
C GLY A 36 -45.26 93.26 -33.15
N ILE A 37 -44.72 92.74 -32.05
CA ILE A 37 -43.58 93.32 -31.32
C ILE A 37 -42.38 93.59 -32.24
N ILE A 38 -42.06 92.69 -33.17
CA ILE A 38 -40.93 92.86 -34.11
C ILE A 38 -41.22 93.98 -35.11
N SER A 39 -42.44 94.08 -35.63
CA SER A 39 -42.80 95.15 -36.57
C SER A 39 -42.70 96.53 -35.90
N ILE A 40 -43.09 96.63 -34.63
CA ILE A 40 -42.99 97.87 -33.83
C ILE A 40 -41.53 98.23 -33.57
N LEU A 41 -40.67 97.23 -33.34
CA LEU A 41 -39.22 97.44 -33.15
C LEU A 41 -38.56 97.97 -34.43
N ASP A 42 -38.88 97.37 -35.59
CA ASP A 42 -38.37 97.80 -36.90
C ASP A 42 -38.81 99.23 -37.23
N GLU A 43 -40.06 99.59 -36.91
CA GLU A 43 -40.59 100.94 -37.14
C GLU A 43 -39.87 102.00 -36.29
N GLU A 44 -39.58 101.70 -35.01
CA GLU A 44 -38.83 102.62 -34.15
C GLU A 44 -37.34 102.73 -34.53
N CYS A 45 -36.71 101.67 -35.03
CA CYS A 45 -35.34 101.74 -35.56
C CYS A 45 -35.20 102.69 -36.76
N LEU A 46 -36.25 102.83 -37.58
CA LEU A 46 -36.26 103.63 -38.81
C LEU A 46 -36.74 105.08 -38.61
N ARG A 47 -37.14 105.43 -37.38
CA ARG A 47 -37.73 106.73 -37.05
C ARG A 47 -36.69 107.85 -37.10
N PRO A 48 -36.90 108.93 -37.88
CA PRO A 48 -36.01 110.09 -37.86
C PRO A 48 -36.22 110.92 -36.58
N GLY A 49 -35.29 110.82 -35.62
CA GLY A 49 -35.29 111.52 -34.32
C GLY A 49 -34.39 110.82 -33.28
N ASP A 50 -34.35 111.32 -32.04
CA ASP A 50 -33.65 110.66 -30.91
C ASP A 50 -34.45 109.43 -30.42
N ALA A 51 -34.49 108.38 -31.24
CA ALA A 51 -35.11 107.10 -30.88
C ALA A 51 -34.29 106.39 -29.79
N SER A 52 -34.97 105.90 -28.75
CA SER A 52 -34.35 105.17 -27.63
C SER A 52 -35.17 103.93 -27.24
N ASP A 53 -34.54 102.97 -26.56
CA ASP A 53 -35.23 101.72 -26.16
C ASP A 53 -36.46 101.97 -25.28
N ILE A 54 -36.47 103.09 -24.55
CA ILE A 54 -37.62 103.53 -23.73
C ILE A 54 -38.79 103.97 -24.63
N THR A 55 -38.53 104.70 -25.72
CA THR A 55 -39.57 105.09 -26.68
C THR A 55 -40.18 103.89 -27.40
N PHE A 56 -39.39 102.83 -27.62
CA PHE A 56 -39.90 101.55 -28.11
C PHE A 56 -40.82 100.86 -27.10
N LEU A 57 -40.43 100.82 -25.82
CA LEU A 57 -41.26 100.25 -24.76
C LEU A 57 -42.60 100.99 -24.62
N GLU A 58 -42.61 102.31 -24.70
CA GLU A 58 -43.85 103.11 -24.66
C GLU A 58 -44.76 102.80 -25.84
N LYS A 59 -44.21 102.64 -27.05
CA LYS A 59 -45.00 102.29 -28.23
C LYS A 59 -45.57 100.87 -28.16
N LEU A 60 -44.83 99.93 -27.55
CA LEU A 60 -45.36 98.60 -27.24
C LEU A 60 -46.53 98.69 -26.25
N GLU A 61 -46.45 99.53 -25.23
CA GLU A 61 -47.54 99.73 -24.27
C GLU A 61 -48.81 100.22 -24.96
N ASP A 62 -48.70 101.18 -25.89
CA ASP A 62 -49.83 101.76 -26.61
C ASP A 62 -50.48 100.77 -27.60
N THR A 63 -49.68 99.93 -28.24
CA THR A 63 -50.14 99.05 -29.34
C THR A 63 -50.55 97.66 -28.88
N VAL A 64 -49.81 97.05 -27.95
CA VAL A 64 -50.00 95.65 -27.50
C VAL A 64 -50.31 95.51 -26.01
N GLY A 65 -50.42 96.61 -25.26
CA GLY A 65 -50.70 96.63 -23.82
C GLY A 65 -51.98 95.89 -23.38
N GLY A 66 -52.97 95.75 -24.26
CA GLY A 66 -54.23 95.04 -23.97
C GLY A 66 -54.19 93.52 -24.18
N HIS A 67 -53.08 92.94 -24.63
CA HIS A 67 -53.02 91.53 -25.01
C HIS A 67 -52.81 90.59 -23.80
N ALA A 68 -53.58 89.50 -23.71
CA ALA A 68 -53.56 88.58 -22.56
C ALA A 68 -52.20 87.94 -22.23
N HIS A 69 -51.30 87.89 -23.22
CA HIS A 69 -49.94 87.34 -23.09
C HIS A 69 -48.84 88.41 -22.98
N PHE A 70 -49.18 89.70 -22.86
CA PHE A 70 -48.24 90.81 -22.80
C PHE A 70 -48.48 91.67 -21.55
N LEU A 71 -47.42 92.00 -20.82
CA LEU A 71 -47.49 92.83 -19.61
C LEU A 71 -46.28 93.75 -19.51
N THR A 72 -46.46 94.99 -19.06
CA THR A 72 -45.35 95.92 -18.77
C THR A 72 -45.44 96.44 -17.35
N HIS A 73 -44.38 97.09 -16.86
CA HIS A 73 -44.33 97.62 -15.49
C HIS A 73 -45.47 98.60 -15.20
N LYS A 74 -45.88 99.44 -16.17
CA LYS A 74 -46.99 100.38 -16.00
C LYS A 74 -48.34 99.67 -15.85
N LEU A 75 -48.59 98.67 -16.68
CA LEU A 75 -49.87 97.93 -16.75
C LEU A 75 -50.00 96.82 -15.69
N ALA A 76 -48.90 96.43 -15.04
CA ALA A 76 -48.90 95.31 -14.11
C ALA A 76 -49.47 95.64 -12.71
N ASP A 77 -49.96 94.61 -12.01
CA ASP A 77 -50.44 94.68 -10.63
C ASP A 77 -49.31 94.91 -9.61
N GLY A 78 -49.66 95.38 -8.40
CA GLY A 78 -48.68 95.76 -7.36
C GLY A 78 -47.72 94.64 -6.89
N LYS A 79 -48.06 93.36 -7.07
CA LYS A 79 -47.14 92.24 -6.83
C LYS A 79 -46.12 92.07 -7.97
N THR A 80 -46.55 92.23 -9.21
CA THR A 80 -45.73 92.03 -10.41
C THR A 80 -44.75 93.19 -10.62
N ARG A 81 -45.13 94.42 -10.23
CA ARG A 81 -44.24 95.59 -10.22
C ARG A 81 -43.03 95.48 -9.29
N LYS A 82 -43.04 94.57 -8.32
CA LYS A 82 -41.88 94.31 -7.44
C LYS A 82 -40.82 93.41 -8.08
N VAL A 83 -41.18 92.65 -9.11
CA VAL A 83 -40.33 91.63 -9.75
C VAL A 83 -39.88 92.08 -11.15
N MET A 84 -40.64 92.94 -11.81
CA MET A 84 -40.35 93.46 -13.15
C MET A 84 -39.75 94.86 -13.07
N GLY A 85 -38.64 95.11 -13.79
CA GLY A 85 -38.01 96.43 -13.90
C GLY A 85 -38.84 97.43 -14.72
N ARG A 86 -38.54 98.73 -14.62
CA ARG A 86 -39.25 99.77 -15.40
C ARG A 86 -38.97 99.71 -16.91
N GLU A 87 -37.85 99.11 -17.29
CA GLU A 87 -37.37 98.95 -18.66
C GLU A 87 -37.58 97.50 -19.16
N GLU A 88 -38.61 96.82 -18.64
CA GLU A 88 -38.93 95.44 -18.99
C GLU A 88 -40.38 95.25 -19.41
N PHE A 89 -40.60 94.38 -20.40
CA PHE A 89 -41.91 93.81 -20.73
C PHE A 89 -41.88 92.29 -20.54
N ARG A 90 -43.03 91.69 -20.22
CA ARG A 90 -43.19 90.24 -20.02
C ARG A 90 -44.07 89.65 -21.09
N LEU A 91 -43.60 88.54 -21.64
CA LEU A 91 -44.36 87.67 -22.51
C LEU A 91 -44.66 86.35 -21.80
N ILE A 92 -45.91 85.89 -21.88
CA ILE A 92 -46.32 84.60 -21.35
C ILE A 92 -46.21 83.56 -22.46
N HIS A 93 -45.08 82.85 -22.52
CA HIS A 93 -44.82 81.80 -23.50
C HIS A 93 -45.42 80.45 -23.07
N TYR A 94 -45.50 79.51 -24.03
CA TYR A 94 -45.92 78.12 -23.75
C TYR A 94 -45.03 77.41 -22.70
N ALA A 95 -43.76 77.82 -22.60
CA ALA A 95 -42.78 77.26 -21.67
C ALA A 95 -42.71 78.01 -20.33
N GLY A 96 -43.48 79.10 -20.16
CA GLY A 96 -43.49 79.94 -18.96
C GLY A 96 -43.42 81.44 -19.25
N GLU A 97 -43.50 82.24 -18.19
CA GLU A 97 -43.38 83.71 -18.24
C GLU A 97 -41.91 84.15 -18.40
N VAL A 98 -41.65 85.09 -19.31
CA VAL A 98 -40.30 85.61 -19.57
C VAL A 98 -40.33 87.14 -19.55
N ASN A 99 -39.44 87.75 -18.77
CA ASN A 99 -39.21 89.21 -18.77
C ASN A 99 -38.09 89.53 -19.78
N TYR A 100 -38.36 90.46 -20.68
CA TYR A 100 -37.43 91.00 -21.65
C TYR A 100 -37.06 92.42 -21.27
N ASN A 101 -35.77 92.68 -21.10
CA ASN A 101 -35.24 94.02 -20.85
C ASN A 101 -35.00 94.71 -22.20
N VAL A 102 -35.57 95.90 -22.39
CA VAL A 102 -35.49 96.61 -23.68
C VAL A 102 -34.12 97.22 -23.95
N ASN A 103 -33.23 97.31 -22.96
CA ASN A 103 -31.92 97.96 -23.14
C ASN A 103 -31.08 97.27 -24.22
N GLY A 104 -30.66 98.07 -25.20
CA GLY A 104 -29.91 97.66 -26.38
C GLY A 104 -30.74 96.92 -27.42
N PHE A 105 -32.07 96.98 -27.40
CA PHE A 105 -32.92 96.36 -28.42
C PHE A 105 -32.78 97.06 -29.78
N LEU A 106 -32.84 98.41 -29.81
CA LEU A 106 -32.67 99.17 -31.04
C LEU A 106 -31.26 99.00 -31.63
N ASP A 107 -30.24 99.03 -30.78
CA ASP A 107 -28.83 98.85 -31.20
C ASP A 107 -28.58 97.45 -31.79
N LYS A 108 -29.12 96.40 -31.16
CA LYS A 108 -29.01 95.03 -31.65
C LYS A 108 -29.82 94.79 -32.93
N ASN A 109 -30.91 95.53 -33.12
CA ASN A 109 -31.73 95.42 -34.33
C ASN A 109 -31.15 96.25 -35.50
N ASN A 110 -30.35 97.28 -35.21
CA ASN A 110 -29.58 98.08 -36.17
C ASN A 110 -28.32 97.36 -36.70
N ASP A 111 -28.44 96.07 -37.00
CA ASP A 111 -27.32 95.27 -37.51
C ASP A 111 -27.14 95.48 -39.02
N LEU A 112 -26.27 96.43 -39.39
CA LEU A 112 -25.78 96.64 -40.76
C LEU A 112 -24.79 95.53 -41.14
N LEU A 113 -25.33 94.32 -41.32
CA LEU A 113 -24.57 93.15 -41.72
C LEU A 113 -24.13 93.22 -43.20
N PHE A 114 -22.83 92.97 -43.41
CA PHE A 114 -22.12 92.91 -44.68
C PHE A 114 -22.86 92.06 -45.74
N ARG A 115 -22.90 92.59 -46.97
CA ARG A 115 -23.66 92.10 -48.14
C ARG A 115 -23.50 90.59 -48.44
N ASN A 116 -22.35 90.00 -48.10
CA ASN A 116 -22.04 88.60 -48.38
C ASN A 116 -22.62 87.61 -47.34
N LEU A 117 -22.85 88.03 -46.09
CA LEU A 117 -23.64 87.23 -45.14
C LEU A 117 -25.14 87.35 -45.42
N LYS A 118 -25.58 88.50 -45.96
CA LYS A 118 -26.98 88.71 -46.37
C LYS A 118 -27.38 87.75 -47.48
N GLU A 119 -26.52 87.46 -48.46
CA GLU A 119 -26.84 86.48 -49.52
C GLU A 119 -26.95 85.04 -49.00
N ALA A 120 -26.04 84.60 -48.11
CA ALA A 120 -26.11 83.25 -47.51
C ALA A 120 -27.29 83.10 -46.54
N ALA A 121 -27.55 84.11 -45.70
CA ALA A 121 -28.71 84.14 -44.80
C ALA A 121 -30.02 84.26 -45.59
N THR A 122 -30.05 85.00 -46.71
CA THR A 122 -31.25 85.09 -47.57
C THR A 122 -31.47 83.81 -48.35
N GLN A 123 -30.42 83.10 -48.79
CA GLN A 123 -30.56 81.75 -49.36
C GLN A 123 -31.08 80.74 -48.33
N PHE A 124 -30.58 80.78 -47.09
CA PHE A 124 -31.04 79.89 -46.02
C PHE A 124 -32.45 80.26 -45.54
N LYS A 125 -32.78 81.56 -45.43
CA LYS A 125 -34.11 82.08 -45.10
C LYS A 125 -35.12 81.81 -46.21
N ASN A 126 -34.75 81.93 -47.48
CA ASN A 126 -35.62 81.57 -48.61
C ASN A 126 -35.81 80.05 -48.69
N SER A 127 -34.77 79.25 -48.40
CA SER A 127 -34.88 77.80 -48.32
C SER A 127 -35.78 77.38 -47.16
N LEU A 128 -35.63 77.98 -45.99
CA LEU A 128 -36.50 77.75 -44.82
C LEU A 128 -37.91 78.29 -45.03
N ALA A 129 -38.09 79.45 -45.66
CA ALA A 129 -39.40 80.00 -45.96
C ALA A 129 -40.13 79.14 -47.00
N LYS A 130 -39.42 78.65 -48.02
CA LYS A 130 -39.96 77.71 -49.02
C LYS A 130 -40.24 76.33 -48.41
N LEU A 131 -39.41 75.87 -47.47
CA LEU A 131 -39.65 74.67 -46.67
C LEU A 131 -40.86 74.83 -45.76
N MET A 132 -41.00 75.98 -45.10
CA MET A 132 -42.15 76.34 -44.27
C MET A 132 -43.41 76.49 -45.12
N GLU A 133 -43.34 77.06 -46.31
CA GLU A 133 -44.46 77.17 -47.25
C GLU A 133 -44.92 75.79 -47.76
N ILE A 134 -43.98 74.86 -48.01
CA ILE A 134 -44.28 73.45 -48.31
C ILE A 134 -44.86 72.71 -47.09
N LEU A 135 -44.35 73.00 -45.89
CA LEU A 135 -44.83 72.40 -44.63
C LEU A 135 -46.17 72.99 -44.16
N MET A 136 -46.49 74.22 -44.55
CA MET A 136 -47.74 74.93 -44.23
C MET A 136 -48.84 74.69 -45.28
N SER A 137 -48.47 74.42 -46.53
CA SER A 137 -49.40 73.99 -47.60
C SER A 137 -49.78 72.50 -47.51
N LYS A 138 -49.23 71.80 -46.52
CA LYS A 138 -49.55 70.41 -46.15
C LYS A 138 -49.85 70.35 -44.66
N GLU A 139 -50.53 69.30 -44.18
CA GLU A 139 -50.70 69.09 -42.73
C GLU A 139 -49.39 68.51 -42.14
N PRO A 140 -48.67 69.20 -41.23
CA PRO A 140 -47.42 68.68 -40.69
C PRO A 140 -47.67 67.65 -39.57
N SER A 141 -47.14 66.44 -39.76
CA SER A 141 -47.16 65.33 -38.79
C SER A 141 -45.81 65.22 -38.06
N TYR A 142 -45.77 65.48 -36.75
CA TYR A 142 -44.58 65.24 -35.92
C TYR A 142 -44.69 63.88 -35.22
N VAL A 143 -43.82 62.94 -35.59
CA VAL A 143 -43.75 61.59 -35.01
C VAL A 143 -42.52 61.52 -34.10
N ARG A 144 -42.72 61.27 -32.79
CA ARG A 144 -41.61 60.86 -31.92
C ARG A 144 -41.45 59.34 -32.01
N CYS A 145 -40.57 58.89 -32.89
CA CYS A 145 -40.20 57.49 -32.99
C CYS A 145 -39.37 57.07 -31.77
N ILE A 146 -39.91 56.20 -30.91
CA ILE A 146 -39.08 55.40 -30.00
C ILE A 146 -38.75 54.10 -30.72
N LYS A 147 -37.46 53.87 -30.96
CA LYS A 147 -36.96 52.69 -31.62
C LYS A 147 -36.96 51.52 -30.62
N PRO A 148 -37.75 50.44 -30.83
CA PRO A 148 -37.90 49.36 -29.85
C PRO A 148 -36.63 48.51 -29.71
N ASN A 149 -35.79 48.46 -30.73
CA ASN A 149 -34.39 48.01 -30.64
C ASN A 149 -33.60 48.53 -31.83
N ASP A 150 -32.28 48.71 -31.66
CA ASP A 150 -31.47 49.36 -32.67
C ASP A 150 -31.34 48.60 -34.01
N ALA A 151 -31.61 47.29 -33.98
CA ALA A 151 -31.39 46.37 -35.10
C ALA A 151 -32.67 45.88 -35.79
N LYS A 152 -33.87 46.34 -35.38
CA LYS A 152 -35.19 45.85 -35.82
C LYS A 152 -35.33 44.32 -35.80
N GLN A 153 -34.70 43.65 -34.84
CA GLN A 153 -34.70 42.18 -34.77
C GLN A 153 -35.99 41.65 -34.17
N ALA A 154 -36.59 40.68 -34.84
CA ALA A 154 -37.77 39.96 -34.36
C ALA A 154 -37.40 38.97 -33.25
N GLY A 155 -38.29 38.80 -32.26
CA GLY A 155 -38.15 37.76 -31.24
C GLY A 155 -37.12 38.02 -30.14
N LEU A 156 -36.66 39.26 -29.96
CA LEU A 156 -35.68 39.64 -28.93
C LEU A 156 -36.10 39.20 -27.52
N TYR A 157 -37.38 39.41 -27.18
CA TYR A 157 -37.92 39.15 -25.85
C TYR A 157 -38.47 37.72 -25.66
N LYS A 158 -38.41 36.85 -26.68
CA LYS A 158 -39.00 35.50 -26.61
C LYS A 158 -38.36 34.62 -25.53
N SER A 159 -37.12 34.92 -25.12
CA SER A 159 -36.41 34.15 -24.08
C SER A 159 -36.95 34.32 -22.66
N LEU A 160 -37.75 35.38 -22.44
CA LEU A 160 -38.31 35.74 -21.15
C LEU A 160 -39.46 34.83 -20.72
N CYS A 161 -40.21 34.28 -21.68
CA CYS A 161 -41.31 33.36 -21.41
C CYS A 161 -40.91 31.93 -21.80
N PRO A 162 -41.10 30.92 -20.92
CA PRO A 162 -40.84 29.52 -21.24
C PRO A 162 -41.64 29.01 -22.44
N ASP A 163 -42.89 29.48 -22.62
CA ASP A 163 -43.79 28.99 -23.67
C ASP A 163 -43.43 29.54 -25.06
N THR A 164 -42.73 30.68 -25.13
CA THR A 164 -42.27 31.27 -26.40
C THR A 164 -40.80 30.95 -26.71
N TRP A 165 -40.10 30.27 -25.80
CA TRP A 165 -38.70 29.85 -25.96
C TRP A 165 -38.58 28.33 -26.18
N PRO A 166 -37.71 27.85 -27.10
CA PRO A 166 -36.79 28.59 -27.95
C PRO A 166 -37.40 29.07 -29.28
N ASN A 167 -38.44 28.39 -29.74
CA ASN A 167 -39.11 28.65 -31.02
C ASN A 167 -40.62 28.79 -30.78
N TRP A 168 -41.25 29.71 -31.51
CA TRP A 168 -42.69 29.94 -31.48
C TRP A 168 -43.26 29.66 -32.87
N ASP A 169 -44.19 28.70 -32.95
CA ASP A 169 -44.76 28.23 -34.21
C ASP A 169 -46.16 28.82 -34.49
N GLY A 170 -46.71 29.61 -33.56
CA GLY A 170 -48.02 30.26 -33.69
C GLY A 170 -47.98 31.65 -34.33
N ARG A 171 -49.13 32.32 -34.41
CA ARG A 171 -49.18 33.73 -34.86
C ARG A 171 -48.40 34.63 -33.89
N LEU A 172 -47.73 35.64 -34.40
CA LEU A 172 -46.90 36.54 -33.59
C LEU A 172 -47.71 37.28 -32.51
N VAL A 173 -48.95 37.67 -32.82
CA VAL A 173 -49.85 38.34 -31.87
C VAL A 173 -50.15 37.44 -30.67
N ASP A 174 -50.39 36.15 -30.91
CA ASP A 174 -50.66 35.17 -29.85
C ASP A 174 -49.39 34.94 -28.99
N GLY A 175 -48.21 34.95 -29.61
CA GLY A 175 -46.92 34.86 -28.92
C GLY A 175 -46.62 36.08 -28.04
N VAL A 176 -46.88 37.28 -28.54
CA VAL A 176 -46.76 38.53 -27.77
C VAL A 176 -47.78 38.55 -26.63
N SER A 177 -49.02 38.13 -26.88
CA SER A 177 -50.04 38.02 -25.82
C SER A 177 -49.60 37.07 -24.70
N THR A 178 -49.03 35.91 -25.06
CA THR A 178 -48.51 34.92 -24.10
C THR A 178 -47.32 35.47 -23.30
N LEU A 179 -46.39 36.14 -23.97
CA LEU A 179 -45.24 36.79 -23.34
C LEU A 179 -45.67 37.88 -22.35
N VAL A 180 -46.60 38.74 -22.76
CA VAL A 180 -47.11 39.85 -21.94
C VAL A 180 -47.87 39.35 -20.72
N LYS A 181 -48.68 38.28 -20.88
CA LYS A 181 -49.32 37.57 -19.76
C LYS A 181 -48.30 36.99 -18.78
N HIS A 182 -47.22 36.39 -19.29
CA HIS A 182 -46.15 35.82 -18.45
C HIS A 182 -45.35 36.89 -17.69
N LEU A 183 -45.09 38.03 -18.33
CA LEU A 183 -44.42 39.19 -17.70
C LEU A 183 -45.33 39.95 -16.73
N GLY A 184 -46.63 39.64 -16.68
CA GLY A 184 -47.57 40.22 -15.73
C GLY A 184 -47.93 41.68 -16.03
N TYR A 185 -47.89 42.11 -17.29
CA TYR A 185 -48.32 43.46 -17.64
C TYR A 185 -49.81 43.63 -17.36
N LYS A 186 -50.18 44.79 -16.83
CA LYS A 186 -51.59 45.08 -16.57
C LYS A 186 -52.29 45.63 -17.82
N PRO A 187 -53.62 45.42 -17.98
CA PRO A 187 -54.37 45.86 -19.17
C PRO A 187 -54.31 47.38 -19.47
N GLU A 188 -53.99 48.20 -18.48
CA GLU A 188 -53.78 49.64 -18.61
C GLU A 188 -52.38 50.03 -19.10
N GLU A 189 -51.41 49.13 -18.99
CA GLU A 189 -50.01 49.38 -19.34
C GLU A 189 -49.72 49.10 -20.81
N TYR A 190 -50.59 48.34 -21.50
CA TYR A 190 -50.42 48.04 -22.91
C TYR A 190 -51.74 47.91 -23.68
N LYS A 191 -51.66 48.10 -25.00
CA LYS A 191 -52.71 47.76 -25.97
C LYS A 191 -52.10 46.99 -27.14
N LEU A 192 -52.80 45.96 -27.60
CA LEU A 192 -52.42 45.23 -28.81
C LEU A 192 -53.16 45.86 -30.00
N GLY A 193 -52.42 46.47 -30.90
CA GLY A 193 -52.91 46.87 -32.21
C GLY A 193 -52.95 45.67 -33.17
N ARG A 194 -53.32 45.94 -34.43
CA ARG A 194 -53.35 44.93 -35.50
C ARG A 194 -51.96 44.39 -35.81
N THR A 195 -50.94 45.26 -35.81
CA THR A 195 -49.56 44.89 -36.17
C THR A 195 -48.54 45.21 -35.09
N LYS A 196 -48.84 46.14 -34.17
CA LYS A 196 -47.89 46.62 -33.15
C LYS A 196 -48.46 46.50 -31.73
N ILE A 197 -47.56 46.37 -30.75
CA ILE A 197 -47.90 46.54 -29.34
C ILE A 197 -47.60 47.99 -28.93
N PHE A 198 -48.55 48.59 -28.22
CA PHE A 198 -48.44 49.92 -27.66
C PHE A 198 -48.26 49.80 -26.16
N ILE A 199 -47.16 50.36 -25.62
CA ILE A 199 -46.87 50.37 -24.19
C ILE A 199 -47.09 51.79 -23.68
N ARG A 200 -47.96 51.96 -22.68
CA ARG A 200 -48.37 53.26 -22.14
C ARG A 200 -47.29 53.93 -21.31
N PHE A 201 -46.59 53.15 -20.48
CA PHE A 201 -45.60 53.68 -19.53
C PHE A 201 -44.18 53.23 -19.86
N PRO A 202 -43.18 54.14 -19.92
CA PRO A 202 -41.79 53.78 -20.15
C PRO A 202 -41.21 52.77 -19.15
N LYS A 203 -41.67 52.81 -17.88
CA LYS A 203 -41.25 51.87 -16.82
C LYS A 203 -41.47 50.41 -17.20
N THR A 204 -42.55 50.11 -17.92
CA THR A 204 -42.94 48.75 -18.32
C THR A 204 -41.98 48.21 -19.39
N LEU A 205 -41.51 49.08 -20.28
CA LEU A 205 -40.49 48.72 -21.27
C LEU A 205 -39.13 48.48 -20.60
N PHE A 206 -38.69 49.38 -19.70
CA PHE A 206 -37.41 49.23 -19.01
C PHE A 206 -37.33 47.97 -18.15
N ALA A 207 -38.40 47.64 -17.42
CA ALA A 207 -38.45 46.41 -16.61
C ALA A 207 -38.28 45.15 -17.47
N THR A 208 -38.81 45.15 -18.68
CA THR A 208 -38.67 44.03 -19.63
C THR A 208 -37.28 43.94 -20.23
N GLU A 209 -36.62 45.08 -20.45
CA GLU A 209 -35.21 45.11 -20.88
C GLU A 209 -34.28 44.60 -19.77
N ASP A 210 -34.49 45.01 -18.52
CA ASP A 210 -33.73 44.52 -17.37
C ASP A 210 -33.91 43.00 -17.18
N ALA A 211 -35.15 42.50 -17.32
CA ALA A 211 -35.44 41.07 -17.29
C ALA A 211 -34.68 40.32 -18.40
N LEU A 212 -34.55 40.93 -19.59
CA LEU A 212 -33.83 40.35 -20.71
C LEU A 212 -32.32 40.28 -20.44
N GLU A 213 -31.72 41.32 -19.86
CA GLU A 213 -30.31 41.32 -19.46
C GLU A 213 -30.01 40.22 -18.43
N VAL A 214 -30.86 40.05 -17.42
CA VAL A 214 -30.71 38.95 -16.45
C VAL A 214 -30.84 37.59 -17.15
N ARG A 215 -31.80 37.45 -18.07
CA ARG A 215 -32.02 36.21 -18.81
C ARG A 215 -30.83 35.83 -19.70
N LYS A 216 -30.15 36.82 -20.32
CA LYS A 216 -28.92 36.59 -21.12
C LYS A 216 -27.85 35.89 -20.30
N HIS A 217 -27.63 36.31 -19.05
CA HIS A 217 -26.66 35.66 -18.15
C HIS A 217 -27.02 34.19 -17.87
N SER A 218 -28.30 33.89 -17.59
CA SER A 218 -28.78 32.52 -17.38
C SER A 218 -28.58 31.63 -18.61
N LEU A 219 -28.88 32.15 -19.81
CA LEU A 219 -28.64 31.45 -21.07
C LEU A 219 -27.15 31.19 -21.30
N ALA A 220 -26.29 32.17 -21.02
CA ALA A 220 -24.85 32.02 -21.09
C ALA A 220 -24.35 30.91 -20.14
N THR A 221 -24.86 30.84 -18.90
CA THR A 221 -24.51 29.75 -17.96
C THR A 221 -24.92 28.39 -18.49
N LYS A 222 -26.11 28.24 -19.12
CA LYS A 222 -26.55 26.98 -19.74
C LYS A 222 -25.64 26.55 -20.90
N LEU A 223 -25.23 27.50 -21.74
CA LEU A 223 -24.30 27.22 -22.83
C LEU A 223 -22.91 26.86 -22.30
N GLN A 224 -22.39 27.62 -21.35
CA GLN A 224 -21.09 27.37 -20.72
C GLN A 224 -21.05 26.02 -20.00
N SER A 225 -22.09 25.66 -19.26
CA SER A 225 -22.14 24.37 -18.56
C SER A 225 -22.19 23.19 -19.53
N SER A 226 -22.99 23.31 -20.61
CA SER A 226 -23.04 22.31 -21.69
C SER A 226 -21.68 22.16 -22.38
N TRP A 227 -21.02 23.28 -22.74
CA TRP A 227 -19.69 23.24 -23.36
C TRP A 227 -18.61 22.70 -22.44
N LYS A 228 -18.59 23.12 -21.16
CA LYS A 228 -17.67 22.58 -20.14
C LYS A 228 -17.87 21.07 -19.98
N GLY A 229 -19.12 20.62 -19.91
CA GLY A 229 -19.46 19.19 -19.85
C GLY A 229 -18.99 18.43 -21.10
N TYR A 230 -19.25 18.95 -22.30
CA TYR A 230 -18.79 18.37 -23.57
C TYR A 230 -17.26 18.30 -23.64
N SER A 231 -16.57 19.38 -23.29
CA SER A 231 -15.11 19.47 -23.28
C SER A 231 -14.48 18.45 -22.34
N GLN A 232 -14.96 18.38 -21.08
CA GLN A 232 -14.46 17.41 -20.10
C GLN A 232 -14.78 15.97 -20.48
N LYS A 233 -16.00 15.69 -20.99
CA LYS A 233 -16.39 14.36 -21.47
C LYS A 233 -15.50 13.90 -22.63
N THR A 234 -15.16 14.80 -23.53
CA THR A 234 -14.26 14.52 -24.67
C THR A 234 -12.84 14.22 -24.18
N LYS A 235 -12.30 15.03 -23.26
CA LYS A 235 -11.00 14.79 -22.63
C LYS A 235 -10.94 13.45 -21.90
N TYR A 236 -11.96 13.14 -21.08
CA TYR A 236 -12.08 11.87 -20.37
C TYR A 236 -12.14 10.67 -21.32
N ARG A 237 -12.95 10.74 -22.38
CA ARG A 237 -13.05 9.66 -23.38
C ARG A 237 -11.70 9.38 -24.04
N LYS A 238 -10.96 10.42 -24.42
CA LYS A 238 -9.61 10.29 -24.99
C LYS A 238 -8.65 9.62 -24.01
N MET A 239 -8.61 10.08 -22.76
CA MET A 239 -7.77 9.50 -21.70
C MET A 239 -8.11 8.03 -21.43
N ARG A 240 -9.40 7.69 -21.31
CA ARG A 240 -9.88 6.32 -21.11
C ARG A 240 -9.51 5.41 -22.27
N GLN A 241 -9.67 5.85 -23.52
CA GLN A 241 -9.28 5.06 -24.68
C GLN A 241 -7.77 4.79 -24.71
N SER A 242 -6.94 5.79 -24.41
CA SER A 242 -5.49 5.61 -24.30
C SER A 242 -5.12 4.61 -23.20
N ALA A 243 -5.74 4.70 -22.03
CA ALA A 243 -5.52 3.77 -20.93
C ALA A 243 -5.93 2.32 -21.30
N ILE A 244 -7.10 2.14 -21.93
CA ILE A 244 -7.56 0.81 -22.40
C ILE A 244 -6.58 0.22 -23.40
N LYS A 245 -6.05 1.01 -24.35
CA LYS A 245 -5.05 0.55 -25.32
C LYS A 245 -3.78 0.06 -24.62
N ILE A 246 -3.25 0.82 -23.66
CA ILE A 246 -2.06 0.44 -22.89
C ILE A 246 -2.33 -0.82 -22.06
N GLN A 247 -3.46 -0.90 -21.37
CA GLN A 247 -3.84 -2.06 -20.57
C GLN A 247 -4.01 -3.32 -21.42
N ALA A 248 -4.66 -3.22 -22.58
CA ALA A 248 -4.81 -4.32 -23.52
C ALA A 248 -3.45 -4.79 -24.06
N TRP A 249 -2.57 -3.85 -24.42
CA TRP A 249 -1.22 -4.16 -24.87
C TRP A 249 -0.39 -4.87 -23.78
N TRP A 250 -0.47 -4.41 -22.53
CA TRP A 250 0.20 -5.01 -21.39
C TRP A 250 -0.30 -6.44 -21.10
N ARG A 251 -1.63 -6.66 -21.10
CA ARG A 251 -2.20 -8.02 -21.02
C ARG A 251 -1.68 -8.92 -22.14
N GLY A 252 -1.56 -8.39 -23.35
CA GLY A 252 -0.94 -9.09 -24.49
C GLY A 252 0.53 -9.44 -24.25
N ILE A 253 1.33 -8.56 -23.65
CA ILE A 253 2.74 -8.85 -23.28
C ILE A 253 2.82 -9.98 -22.26
N LEU A 254 2.01 -9.92 -21.21
CA LEU A 254 1.98 -10.96 -20.18
C LEU A 254 1.61 -12.33 -20.78
N ALA A 255 0.58 -12.37 -21.63
CA ALA A 255 0.19 -13.59 -22.34
C ALA A 255 1.29 -14.13 -23.26
N ARG A 256 1.99 -13.27 -24.01
CA ARG A 256 3.14 -13.67 -24.85
C ARG A 256 4.32 -14.21 -24.03
N ARG A 257 4.62 -13.59 -22.88
CA ARG A 257 5.66 -14.08 -21.95
C ARG A 257 5.30 -15.45 -21.39
N GLU A 258 4.06 -15.64 -20.97
CA GLU A 258 3.56 -16.92 -20.46
C GLU A 258 3.60 -18.00 -21.55
N ALA A 259 3.18 -17.69 -22.78
CA ALA A 259 3.27 -18.61 -23.91
C ALA A 259 4.72 -18.99 -24.24
N LYS A 260 5.65 -18.03 -24.19
CA LYS A 260 7.09 -18.29 -24.37
C LYS A 260 7.62 -19.23 -23.29
N ARG A 261 7.30 -18.98 -22.01
CA ARG A 261 7.68 -19.84 -20.89
C ARG A 261 7.16 -21.27 -21.04
N ARG A 262 5.89 -21.44 -21.42
CA ARG A 262 5.30 -22.77 -21.69
C ARG A 262 6.01 -23.49 -22.83
N ARG A 263 6.36 -22.77 -23.90
CA ARG A 263 7.11 -23.33 -25.02
C ARG A 263 8.53 -23.74 -24.62
N GLU A 264 9.23 -22.93 -23.84
CA GLU A 264 10.54 -23.26 -23.29
C GLU A 264 10.49 -24.50 -22.39
N ALA A 265 9.51 -24.58 -21.48
CA ALA A 265 9.30 -25.76 -20.64
C ALA A 265 9.05 -27.03 -21.47
N ALA A 266 8.19 -26.96 -22.48
CA ALA A 266 7.93 -28.07 -23.39
C ALA A 266 9.20 -28.49 -24.16
N ASN A 267 10.00 -27.52 -24.61
CA ASN A 267 11.27 -27.79 -25.28
C ASN A 267 12.30 -28.45 -24.35
N THR A 268 12.38 -28.03 -23.08
CA THR A 268 13.24 -28.67 -22.08
C THR A 268 12.85 -30.13 -21.84
N ILE A 269 11.56 -30.41 -21.68
CA ILE A 269 11.05 -31.78 -21.54
C ILE A 269 11.39 -32.60 -22.79
N ARG A 270 11.16 -32.05 -23.99
CA ARG A 270 11.52 -32.71 -25.25
C ARG A 270 13.02 -32.98 -25.35
N ARG A 271 13.86 -32.02 -24.95
CA ARG A 271 15.32 -32.16 -24.94
C ARG A 271 15.75 -33.27 -23.99
N PHE A 272 15.13 -33.36 -22.81
CA PHE A 272 15.37 -34.46 -21.85
C PHE A 272 15.00 -35.82 -22.44
N ILE A 273 13.80 -35.95 -23.02
CA ILE A 273 13.33 -37.21 -23.63
C ILE A 273 14.21 -37.60 -24.82
N LYS A 274 14.54 -36.65 -25.70
CA LYS A 274 15.45 -36.90 -26.83
C LYS A 274 16.81 -37.36 -26.31
N GLY A 275 17.36 -36.71 -25.28
CA GLY A 275 18.61 -37.15 -24.68
C GLY A 275 18.55 -38.55 -24.06
N PHE A 276 17.43 -38.92 -23.43
CA PHE A 276 17.21 -40.27 -22.92
C PHE A 276 17.18 -41.33 -24.05
N ILE A 277 16.56 -41.02 -25.18
CA ILE A 277 16.55 -41.91 -26.36
C ILE A 277 18.00 -42.12 -26.86
N TYR A 278 18.80 -41.06 -26.90
CA TYR A 278 20.20 -41.06 -27.35
C TYR A 278 21.22 -41.39 -26.25
N ARG A 279 20.80 -41.97 -25.12
CA ARG A 279 21.66 -42.19 -23.93
C ARG A 279 22.87 -43.12 -24.16
N HIS A 280 22.79 -43.99 -25.15
CA HIS A 280 23.85 -44.96 -25.48
C HIS A 280 24.83 -44.42 -26.53
N GLN A 281 24.54 -43.26 -27.11
CA GLN A 281 25.42 -42.59 -28.07
C GLN A 281 26.51 -41.81 -27.32
N PRO A 282 27.66 -41.52 -27.96
CA PRO A 282 28.63 -40.59 -27.40
C PRO A 282 27.99 -39.22 -27.14
N ARG A 283 28.64 -38.39 -26.31
CA ARG A 283 28.11 -37.06 -25.96
C ARG A 283 27.91 -36.22 -27.23
N CYS A 284 26.68 -35.80 -27.46
CA CYS A 284 26.24 -34.96 -28.58
C CYS A 284 25.24 -33.90 -28.08
N PRO A 285 24.94 -32.85 -28.87
CA PRO A 285 24.01 -31.79 -28.46
C PRO A 285 22.62 -32.28 -28.01
N GLU A 286 22.17 -33.41 -28.56
CA GLU A 286 20.89 -34.05 -28.23
C GLU A 286 20.87 -34.69 -26.83
N ASN A 287 21.94 -35.38 -26.43
CA ASN A 287 22.00 -36.11 -25.16
C ASN A 287 22.74 -35.37 -24.04
N GLU A 288 23.43 -34.28 -24.38
CA GLU A 288 24.21 -33.47 -23.46
C GLU A 288 23.48 -33.16 -22.15
N TYR A 289 22.29 -32.58 -22.29
CA TYR A 289 21.45 -32.16 -21.16
C TYR A 289 21.03 -33.34 -20.28
N PHE A 290 20.68 -34.47 -20.88
CA PHE A 290 20.28 -35.67 -20.15
C PHE A 290 21.46 -36.28 -19.39
N LEU A 291 22.63 -36.41 -20.03
CA LEU A 291 23.83 -36.96 -19.41
C LEU A 291 24.28 -36.12 -18.22
N ASP A 292 24.29 -34.79 -18.36
CA ASP A 292 24.65 -33.88 -17.28
C ASP A 292 23.64 -33.91 -16.14
N TYR A 293 22.34 -34.00 -16.47
CA TYR A 293 21.30 -34.18 -15.47
C TYR A 293 21.49 -35.49 -14.68
N VAL A 294 21.74 -36.63 -15.33
CA VAL A 294 21.93 -37.92 -14.66
C VAL A 294 23.14 -37.89 -13.73
N ARG A 295 24.25 -37.29 -14.17
CA ARG A 295 25.46 -37.07 -13.37
C ARG A 295 25.17 -36.22 -12.14
N TYR A 296 24.57 -35.05 -12.34
CA TYR A 296 24.22 -34.12 -11.27
C TYR A 296 23.23 -34.74 -10.26
N SER A 297 22.16 -35.36 -10.77
CA SER A 297 21.12 -35.99 -9.96
C SER A 297 21.68 -37.13 -9.11
N PHE A 298 22.56 -37.96 -9.67
CA PHE A 298 23.22 -39.02 -8.92
C PHE A 298 24.09 -38.46 -7.78
N LEU A 299 24.95 -37.46 -8.06
CA LEU A 299 25.81 -36.84 -7.05
C LEU A 299 24.99 -36.17 -5.93
N MET A 300 23.91 -35.49 -6.28
CA MET A 300 23.02 -34.86 -5.29
C MET A 300 22.27 -35.89 -4.45
N LYS A 301 21.80 -36.98 -5.05
CA LYS A 301 21.18 -38.09 -4.32
C LYS A 301 22.20 -38.72 -3.37
N LEU A 302 23.40 -38.99 -3.86
CA LEU A 302 24.49 -39.57 -3.08
C LEU A 302 24.85 -38.69 -1.87
N HIS A 303 25.04 -37.39 -2.08
CA HIS A 303 25.32 -36.43 -0.99
C HIS A 303 24.26 -36.49 0.12
N ARG A 304 22.98 -36.61 -0.24
CA ARG A 304 21.87 -36.70 0.74
C ARG A 304 21.80 -38.04 1.47
N SER A 305 22.34 -39.11 0.87
CA SER A 305 22.27 -40.48 1.40
C SER A 305 23.65 -41.07 1.69
N LEU A 306 24.62 -40.23 2.10
CA LEU A 306 25.93 -40.73 2.49
C LEU A 306 25.83 -41.57 3.77
N PRO A 307 26.61 -42.67 3.88
CA PRO A 307 26.70 -43.43 5.11
C PRO A 307 27.11 -42.54 6.29
N LYS A 308 26.47 -42.73 7.44
CA LYS A 308 26.75 -41.91 8.64
C LYS A 308 27.90 -42.45 9.47
N THR A 309 28.14 -43.75 9.43
CA THR A 309 29.16 -44.44 10.22
C THR A 309 29.91 -45.46 9.36
N VAL A 310 31.08 -45.90 9.84
CA VAL A 310 31.90 -46.92 9.15
C VAL A 310 31.15 -48.26 9.00
N LEU A 311 30.21 -48.54 9.90
CA LEU A 311 29.40 -49.77 9.88
C LEU A 311 28.18 -49.66 8.97
N ASP A 312 27.81 -48.44 8.56
CA ASP A 312 26.70 -48.19 7.67
C ASP A 312 27.09 -48.59 6.24
N LYS A 313 26.45 -49.66 5.75
CA LYS A 313 26.68 -50.19 4.39
C LYS A 313 25.66 -49.66 3.38
N ASN A 314 24.78 -48.75 3.79
CA ASN A 314 23.78 -48.19 2.89
C ASN A 314 24.45 -47.36 1.80
N TRP A 315 24.22 -47.72 0.54
CA TRP A 315 24.72 -46.98 -0.61
C TRP A 315 23.63 -46.90 -1.67
N PRO A 316 23.35 -45.71 -2.24
CA PRO A 316 22.28 -45.57 -3.22
C PRO A 316 22.60 -46.34 -4.50
N THR A 317 21.57 -46.97 -5.09
CA THR A 317 21.70 -47.63 -6.39
C THR A 317 22.06 -46.61 -7.47
N PRO A 318 23.20 -46.76 -8.17
CA PRO A 318 23.62 -45.82 -9.20
C PRO A 318 22.88 -46.05 -10.53
N PRO A 319 22.78 -45.01 -11.38
CA PRO A 319 22.38 -45.19 -12.77
C PRO A 319 23.36 -46.12 -13.52
N PRO A 320 22.90 -46.89 -14.53
CA PRO A 320 23.75 -47.86 -15.24
C PRO A 320 25.05 -47.27 -15.81
N ALA A 321 25.00 -46.05 -16.34
CA ALA A 321 26.16 -45.37 -16.90
C ALA A 321 27.20 -44.91 -15.84
N LEU A 322 26.86 -44.96 -14.55
CA LEU A 322 27.67 -44.43 -13.44
C LEU A 322 28.02 -45.51 -12.41
N ILE A 323 27.86 -46.80 -12.73
CA ILE A 323 28.18 -47.90 -11.81
C ILE A 323 29.65 -47.84 -11.38
N GLU A 324 30.57 -47.72 -12.34
CA GLU A 324 32.01 -47.62 -12.10
C GLU A 324 32.35 -46.42 -11.19
N ALA A 325 31.83 -45.23 -11.55
CA ALA A 325 32.02 -44.02 -10.75
C ALA A 325 31.46 -44.16 -9.32
N SER A 326 30.30 -44.82 -9.16
CA SER A 326 29.70 -45.09 -7.86
C SER A 326 30.57 -45.99 -6.99
N GLU A 327 31.18 -47.02 -7.57
CA GLU A 327 32.09 -47.91 -6.85
C GLU A 327 33.35 -47.19 -6.38
N HIS A 328 33.93 -46.32 -7.23
CA HIS A 328 35.06 -45.48 -6.83
C HIS A 328 34.69 -44.53 -5.69
N LEU A 329 33.55 -43.84 -5.79
CA LEU A 329 33.07 -42.95 -4.74
C LEU A 329 32.77 -43.69 -3.44
N ARG A 330 32.24 -44.92 -3.51
CA ARG A 330 32.00 -45.77 -2.34
C ARG A 330 33.30 -46.13 -1.62
N LYS A 331 34.31 -46.58 -2.39
CA LYS A 331 35.64 -46.91 -1.84
C LYS A 331 36.28 -45.68 -1.20
N LEU A 332 36.25 -44.55 -1.89
CA LEU A 332 36.80 -43.28 -1.40
C LEU A 332 36.08 -42.81 -0.12
N CYS A 333 34.75 -42.88 -0.09
CA CYS A 333 33.95 -42.51 1.08
C CYS A 333 34.30 -43.39 2.29
N MET A 334 34.38 -44.70 2.11
CA MET A 334 34.74 -45.63 3.19
C MET A 334 36.16 -45.37 3.71
N GLN A 335 37.14 -45.23 2.81
CA GLN A 335 38.52 -44.91 3.20
C GLN A 335 38.59 -43.60 3.99
N ASN A 336 37.91 -42.55 3.51
CA ASN A 336 37.87 -41.27 4.20
C ASN A 336 37.19 -41.36 5.58
N MET A 337 36.10 -42.12 5.71
CA MET A 337 35.44 -42.33 7.01
C MET A 337 36.33 -43.08 7.99
N VAL A 338 37.00 -44.15 7.54
CA VAL A 338 37.95 -44.92 8.37
C VAL A 338 39.12 -44.05 8.79
N TRP A 339 39.74 -43.33 7.85
CA TRP A 339 40.83 -42.41 8.17
C TRP A 339 40.40 -41.33 9.16
N LYS A 340 39.25 -40.70 8.94
CA LYS A 340 38.71 -39.68 9.83
C LYS A 340 38.43 -40.24 11.23
N TYR A 341 37.88 -41.45 11.34
CA TYR A 341 37.63 -42.10 12.62
C TYR A 341 38.94 -42.42 13.35
N CYS A 342 39.88 -43.11 12.69
CA CYS A 342 41.14 -43.52 13.28
C CYS A 342 42.06 -42.35 13.64
N LYS A 343 42.02 -41.25 12.88
CA LYS A 343 42.83 -40.05 13.15
C LYS A 343 42.26 -39.20 14.27
N ASN A 344 40.94 -39.17 14.43
CA ASN A 344 40.27 -38.30 15.40
C ASN A 344 40.05 -38.96 16.76
N ILE A 345 40.33 -40.26 16.92
CA ILE A 345 40.12 -40.96 18.18
C ILE A 345 41.17 -40.53 19.23
N ASN A 346 40.69 -40.10 20.39
CA ASN A 346 41.56 -39.84 21.54
C ASN A 346 42.25 -41.16 22.00
N PRO A 347 43.57 -41.20 22.24
CA PRO A 347 44.27 -42.37 22.78
C PRO A 347 43.61 -43.01 24.02
N GLU A 348 43.09 -42.21 24.95
CA GLU A 348 42.41 -42.73 26.14
C GLU A 348 41.11 -43.46 25.78
N TRP A 349 40.33 -42.88 24.86
CA TRP A 349 39.11 -43.49 24.36
C TRP A 349 39.39 -44.74 23.54
N LYS A 350 40.47 -44.75 22.75
CA LYS A 350 40.94 -45.93 22.05
C LYS A 350 41.24 -47.07 23.03
N HIS A 351 42.00 -46.79 24.09
CA HIS A 351 42.30 -47.78 25.12
C HIS A 351 41.03 -48.30 25.81
N GLN A 352 40.08 -47.41 26.10
CA GLN A 352 38.78 -47.77 26.69
C GLN A 352 37.98 -48.71 25.77
N LEU A 353 37.95 -48.45 24.46
CA LEU A 353 37.27 -49.29 23.47
C LEU A 353 37.98 -50.64 23.28
N GLU A 354 39.31 -50.68 23.27
CA GLU A 354 40.10 -51.92 23.20
C GLU A 354 39.78 -52.83 24.40
N GLN A 355 39.76 -52.28 25.62
CA GLN A 355 39.39 -53.05 26.80
C GLN A 355 37.93 -53.55 26.72
N LYS A 356 37.00 -52.73 26.23
CA LYS A 356 35.59 -53.12 26.06
C LYS A 356 35.39 -54.16 24.95
N MET A 357 36.21 -54.13 23.91
CA MET A 357 36.25 -55.15 22.86
C MET A 357 36.66 -56.50 23.45
N VAL A 358 37.76 -56.55 24.19
CA VAL A 358 38.21 -57.77 24.88
C VAL A 358 37.12 -58.28 25.83
N ALA A 359 36.50 -57.40 26.61
CA ALA A 359 35.36 -57.76 27.47
C ALA A 359 34.19 -58.36 26.66
N SER A 360 33.91 -57.82 25.47
CA SER A 360 32.89 -58.35 24.57
C SER A 360 33.24 -59.75 24.06
N GLU A 361 34.47 -60.01 23.67
CA GLU A 361 34.89 -61.32 23.18
C GLU A 361 34.77 -62.41 24.27
N ILE A 362 35.09 -62.02 25.50
CA ILE A 362 35.03 -62.93 26.65
C ILE A 362 33.59 -63.18 27.10
N PHE A 363 32.77 -62.14 27.29
CA PHE A 363 31.53 -62.25 28.06
C PHE A 363 30.23 -62.07 27.26
N LYS A 364 30.28 -61.50 26.05
CA LYS A 364 29.07 -61.25 25.26
C LYS A 364 28.36 -62.57 24.97
N ASP A 365 27.05 -62.59 25.20
CA ASP A 365 26.15 -63.74 25.03
C ASP A 365 26.51 -64.98 25.88
N LYS A 366 27.48 -64.86 26.82
CA LYS A 366 27.94 -65.94 27.71
C LYS A 366 27.65 -65.68 29.20
N LYS A 367 27.55 -64.40 29.61
CA LYS A 367 27.24 -64.00 30.99
C LYS A 367 26.10 -62.99 31.06
N ASP A 368 25.09 -63.26 31.89
CA ASP A 368 23.82 -62.54 31.92
C ASP A 368 23.93 -61.04 32.29
N ASN A 369 24.90 -60.67 33.13
CA ASN A 369 25.10 -59.27 33.54
C ASN A 369 26.03 -58.47 32.61
N TYR A 370 26.55 -59.07 31.54
CA TYR A 370 27.42 -58.36 30.58
C TYR A 370 26.73 -57.17 29.89
N PRO A 371 25.49 -57.27 29.35
CA PRO A 371 24.84 -56.14 28.67
C PRO A 371 24.71 -54.89 29.55
N GLN A 372 24.42 -55.06 30.83
CA GLN A 372 24.33 -53.95 31.80
C GLN A 372 25.69 -53.32 32.12
N SER A 373 26.78 -54.05 31.88
CA SER A 373 28.14 -53.56 32.07
C SER A 373 28.64 -52.71 30.89
N VAL A 374 28.08 -52.88 29.68
CA VAL A 374 28.50 -52.17 28.46
C VAL A 374 28.50 -50.64 28.62
N PRO A 375 27.41 -49.98 29.06
CA PRO A 375 27.39 -48.52 29.19
C PRO A 375 28.27 -47.97 30.33
N LYS A 376 28.66 -48.81 31.29
CA LYS A 376 29.52 -48.40 32.42
C LYS A 376 30.98 -48.40 32.00
N LEU A 377 31.63 -47.23 31.96
CA LEU A 377 33.03 -47.12 31.57
C LEU A 377 33.96 -47.81 32.56
N PHE A 378 35.07 -48.34 32.04
CA PHE A 378 36.15 -48.86 32.88
C PHE A 378 36.99 -47.68 33.38
N VAL A 379 37.45 -47.75 34.62
CA VAL A 379 38.22 -46.67 35.26
C VAL A 379 39.61 -47.14 35.62
N GLY A 380 40.57 -46.23 35.79
CA GLY A 380 41.95 -46.56 36.13
C GLY A 380 42.09 -47.40 37.40
N THR A 381 41.37 -47.02 38.47
CA THR A 381 41.33 -47.70 39.77
C THR A 381 39.98 -47.44 40.45
N ARG A 382 39.42 -48.42 41.18
CA ARG A 382 38.15 -48.32 41.93
C ARG A 382 38.34 -48.03 43.42
N LEU A 383 39.57 -48.04 43.91
CA LEU A 383 39.96 -47.59 45.25
C LEU A 383 40.48 -46.14 45.19
N ASN A 384 40.19 -45.33 46.20
CA ASN A 384 40.76 -43.99 46.32
C ASN A 384 42.22 -44.09 46.83
N GLY A 385 43.04 -43.07 46.56
CA GLY A 385 44.47 -43.08 46.94
C GLY A 385 44.72 -43.20 48.45
N GLU A 386 43.75 -42.80 49.28
CA GLU A 386 43.79 -42.92 50.74
C GLU A 386 43.39 -44.32 51.25
N ASP A 387 42.71 -45.12 50.42
CA ASP A 387 42.23 -46.46 50.80
C ASP A 387 43.35 -47.51 50.78
N ILE A 388 44.47 -47.22 50.10
CA ILE A 388 45.62 -48.12 50.00
C ILE A 388 46.64 -47.73 51.07
N ASN A 389 46.85 -48.62 52.04
CA ASN A 389 47.77 -48.36 53.14
C ASN A 389 49.22 -48.17 52.62
N PRO A 390 49.94 -47.11 53.01
CA PRO A 390 51.29 -46.83 52.53
C PRO A 390 52.30 -47.95 52.84
N LYS A 391 52.10 -48.74 53.90
CA LYS A 391 52.94 -49.91 54.20
C LYS A 391 52.84 -50.99 53.12
N VAL A 392 51.70 -51.11 52.46
CA VAL A 392 51.48 -52.06 51.36
C VAL A 392 52.21 -51.59 50.11
N LEU A 393 52.14 -50.29 49.80
CA LEU A 393 52.91 -49.71 48.70
C LEU A 393 54.42 -49.89 48.91
N GLN A 394 54.91 -49.70 50.14
CA GLN A 394 56.31 -49.96 50.49
C GLN A 394 56.69 -51.43 50.32
N ALA A 395 55.81 -52.37 50.70
CA ALA A 395 56.04 -53.80 50.57
C ALA A 395 55.97 -54.32 49.11
N LEU A 396 55.24 -53.62 48.23
CA LEU A 396 55.14 -53.92 46.80
C LEU A 396 56.36 -53.40 46.00
N GLY A 397 57.20 -52.57 46.61
CA GLY A 397 58.43 -52.06 46.01
C GLY A 397 58.17 -51.16 44.79
N ASN A 398 59.05 -51.26 43.78
CA ASN A 398 58.97 -50.45 42.56
C ASN A 398 57.98 -50.98 41.51
N GLU A 399 57.15 -51.99 41.83
CA GLU A 399 56.22 -52.56 40.87
C GLU A 399 55.05 -51.59 40.61
N LYS A 400 54.79 -51.25 39.35
CA LYS A 400 53.73 -50.29 39.00
C LYS A 400 52.35 -50.94 39.13
N MET A 401 51.49 -50.35 39.95
CA MET A 401 50.07 -50.72 40.06
C MET A 401 49.32 -50.31 38.79
N LYS A 402 48.56 -51.25 38.20
CA LYS A 402 47.75 -51.02 36.99
C LYS A 402 46.26 -50.82 37.31
N TYR A 403 45.76 -51.49 38.33
CA TYR A 403 44.35 -51.41 38.74
C TYR A 403 44.19 -51.89 40.18
N ALA A 404 43.23 -51.33 40.91
CA ALA A 404 42.82 -51.86 42.20
C ALA A 404 41.30 -51.81 42.38
N VAL A 405 40.77 -52.83 43.04
CA VAL A 405 39.32 -52.98 43.26
C VAL A 405 39.04 -53.63 44.63
N PRO A 406 38.02 -53.17 45.37
CA PRO A 406 37.56 -53.85 46.56
C PRO A 406 36.90 -55.19 46.17
N VAL A 407 37.24 -56.24 46.92
CA VAL A 407 36.70 -57.59 46.69
C VAL A 407 36.35 -58.25 48.02
N THR A 408 35.37 -59.14 47.99
CA THR A 408 35.07 -60.01 49.14
C THR A 408 35.68 -61.37 48.89
N LYS A 409 36.64 -61.77 49.72
CA LYS A 409 37.28 -63.09 49.68
C LYS A 409 36.48 -64.08 50.52
N TYR A 410 36.24 -65.26 49.96
CA TYR A 410 35.63 -66.37 50.69
C TYR A 410 36.71 -67.35 51.15
N ASP A 411 36.73 -67.63 52.46
CA ASP A 411 37.67 -68.59 53.02
C ASP A 411 37.43 -70.00 52.49
N ARG A 412 38.53 -70.71 52.18
CA ARG A 412 38.48 -72.10 51.70
C ARG A 412 37.84 -73.07 52.70
N LYS A 413 37.92 -72.75 54.00
CA LYS A 413 37.29 -73.50 55.09
C LYS A 413 36.15 -72.66 55.65
N GLY A 414 34.92 -73.12 55.42
CA GLY A 414 33.72 -72.51 55.99
C GLY A 414 33.15 -71.31 55.24
N TYR A 415 33.75 -70.88 54.11
CA TYR A 415 33.22 -69.84 53.22
C TYR A 415 32.86 -68.53 53.93
N LYS A 416 33.62 -68.15 54.95
CA LYS A 416 33.41 -66.85 55.61
C LYS A 416 33.83 -65.72 54.66
N ALA A 417 32.95 -64.75 54.49
CA ALA A 417 33.19 -63.55 53.72
C ALA A 417 34.19 -62.64 54.47
N ARG A 418 35.22 -62.16 53.76
CA ARG A 418 36.21 -61.23 54.29
C ARG A 418 36.52 -60.14 53.27
N ASN A 419 36.41 -58.88 53.67
CA ASN A 419 36.72 -57.76 52.79
C ASN A 419 38.22 -57.68 52.54
N ARG A 420 38.61 -57.60 51.27
CA ARG A 420 40.00 -57.55 50.81
C ARG A 420 40.11 -56.54 49.67
N GLN A 421 41.33 -56.13 49.38
CA GLN A 421 41.65 -55.35 48.19
C GLN A 421 42.39 -56.25 47.21
N LEU A 422 41.96 -56.25 45.95
CA LEU A 422 42.67 -56.89 44.85
C LEU A 422 43.44 -55.83 44.08
N LEU A 423 44.77 -55.91 44.14
CA LEU A 423 45.70 -55.03 43.42
C LEU A 423 46.27 -55.79 42.24
N LEU A 424 46.12 -55.26 41.03
CA LEU A 424 46.76 -55.77 39.82
C LEU A 424 48.04 -54.98 39.57
N MET A 425 49.14 -55.69 39.64
CA MET A 425 50.47 -55.17 39.40
C MET A 425 50.93 -55.57 37.98
N ALA A 426 52.14 -55.17 37.61
CA ALA A 426 52.67 -55.43 36.28
C ALA A 426 52.91 -56.93 36.01
N SER A 427 53.35 -57.70 37.01
CA SER A 427 53.67 -59.13 36.88
C SER A 427 52.88 -60.05 37.81
N SER A 428 52.14 -59.49 38.79
CA SER A 428 51.39 -60.28 39.77
C SER A 428 50.07 -59.64 40.20
N ALA A 429 49.14 -60.47 40.68
CA ALA A 429 47.92 -60.03 41.37
C ALA A 429 48.09 -60.23 42.88
N VAL A 430 47.80 -59.20 43.67
CA VAL A 430 48.04 -59.19 45.11
C VAL A 430 46.73 -58.98 45.87
N ILE A 431 46.52 -59.80 46.90
CA ILE A 431 45.37 -59.71 47.81
C ILE A 431 45.84 -59.15 49.14
N VAL A 432 45.23 -58.03 49.54
CA VAL A 432 45.62 -57.25 50.71
C VAL A 432 44.48 -57.19 51.73
N GLU A 433 44.84 -57.23 53.01
CA GLU A 433 43.97 -56.92 54.14
C GLU A 433 44.62 -55.75 54.91
N GLU A 434 44.03 -54.56 54.82
CA GLU A 434 44.54 -53.34 55.46
C GLU A 434 46.03 -53.10 55.17
N ALA A 435 46.92 -53.29 56.15
CA ALA A 435 48.36 -53.11 56.03
C ALA A 435 49.14 -54.41 55.69
N LYS A 436 48.45 -55.55 55.53
CA LYS A 436 49.09 -56.88 55.41
C LYS A 436 48.85 -57.50 54.04
N LEU A 437 49.95 -57.88 53.38
CA LEU A 437 49.92 -58.64 52.13
C LEU A 437 49.60 -60.12 52.44
N LYS A 438 48.44 -60.61 51.99
CA LYS A 438 47.97 -61.96 52.33
C LYS A 438 48.38 -63.01 51.32
N GLN A 439 48.35 -62.67 50.04
CA GLN A 439 48.66 -63.61 48.98
C GLN A 439 49.10 -62.81 47.75
N ARG A 440 50.23 -63.22 47.17
CA ARG A 440 50.70 -62.78 45.85
C ARG A 440 50.50 -63.94 44.89
N ILE A 441 49.95 -63.66 43.72
CA ILE A 441 49.70 -64.63 42.66
C ILE A 441 50.43 -64.11 41.43
N ASP A 442 51.53 -64.75 41.07
CA ASP A 442 52.27 -64.38 39.87
C ASP A 442 51.48 -64.83 38.64
N TYR A 443 51.45 -64.01 37.58
CA TYR A 443 50.65 -64.32 36.40
C TYR A 443 51.08 -65.61 35.68
N SER A 444 52.35 -66.00 35.83
CA SER A 444 52.88 -67.30 35.36
C SER A 444 52.22 -68.48 36.07
N SER A 445 51.92 -68.35 37.36
CA SER A 445 51.26 -69.37 38.17
C SER A 445 49.74 -69.43 37.97
N LEU A 446 49.14 -68.41 37.36
CA LEU A 446 47.70 -68.35 37.10
C LEU A 446 47.34 -69.24 35.91
N LYS A 447 46.69 -70.38 36.17
CA LYS A 447 46.24 -71.34 35.14
C LYS A 447 45.08 -70.80 34.33
N GLY A 448 44.14 -70.13 34.99
CA GLY A 448 42.93 -69.61 34.38
C GLY A 448 41.98 -69.02 35.39
N ILE A 449 40.83 -68.57 34.90
CA ILE A 449 39.79 -67.92 35.69
C ILE A 449 38.47 -68.65 35.41
N SER A 450 37.70 -68.96 36.44
CA SER A 450 36.35 -69.50 36.26
C SER A 450 35.29 -68.54 36.79
N VAL A 451 34.21 -68.40 36.04
CA VAL A 451 33.08 -67.51 36.32
C VAL A 451 31.80 -68.27 36.02
N SER A 452 30.72 -67.91 36.68
CA SER A 452 29.38 -68.37 36.32
C SER A 452 28.84 -67.65 35.07
N SER A 453 27.86 -68.26 34.42
CA SER A 453 27.06 -67.61 33.37
C SER A 453 26.00 -66.63 33.91
N LEU A 454 25.67 -66.69 35.21
CA LEU A 454 24.59 -65.91 35.80
C LEU A 454 25.03 -64.47 36.12
N SER A 455 24.08 -63.66 36.58
CA SER A 455 24.23 -62.24 36.92
C SER A 455 25.00 -61.95 38.22
N ASP A 456 25.68 -62.93 38.81
CA ASP A 456 26.39 -62.76 40.07
C ASP A 456 27.75 -62.05 39.95
N GLY A 457 28.29 -61.75 41.14
CA GLY A 457 29.55 -61.06 41.36
C GLY A 457 30.78 -61.96 41.52
N MET A 458 30.67 -63.28 41.38
CA MET A 458 31.67 -64.24 41.87
C MET A 458 32.61 -64.73 40.75
N PHE A 459 33.87 -64.94 41.11
CA PHE A 459 34.87 -65.54 40.23
C PHE A 459 35.95 -66.29 41.02
N VAL A 460 36.62 -67.22 40.34
CA VAL A 460 37.71 -68.03 40.92
C VAL A 460 38.98 -67.84 40.11
N LEU A 461 40.08 -67.55 40.81
CA LEU A 461 41.42 -67.54 40.23
C LEU A 461 42.09 -68.90 40.49
N HIS A 462 42.38 -69.63 39.41
CA HIS A 462 43.03 -70.94 39.49
C HIS A 462 44.55 -70.79 39.48
N VAL A 463 45.20 -71.22 40.56
CA VAL A 463 46.64 -71.02 40.77
C VAL A 463 47.33 -72.38 40.82
N ALA A 464 48.40 -72.54 40.02
CA ALA A 464 49.26 -73.71 40.08
C ALA A 464 49.91 -73.81 41.46
N CYS A 465 49.83 -75.00 42.07
CA CYS A 465 50.39 -75.26 43.38
C CYS A 465 51.36 -76.44 43.24
N GLU A 466 52.66 -76.15 43.23
CA GLU A 466 53.72 -77.19 43.12
C GLU A 466 54.16 -77.69 44.51
N ASP A 467 53.97 -76.87 45.56
CA ASP A 467 54.32 -77.21 46.95
C ASP A 467 53.11 -77.21 47.91
N ASN A 468 53.09 -78.13 48.87
CA ASN A 468 52.07 -78.21 49.94
C ASN A 468 51.99 -76.97 50.87
N LYS A 469 52.98 -76.06 50.80
CA LYS A 469 53.01 -74.81 51.58
C LYS A 469 52.42 -73.60 50.83
N GLN A 470 52.23 -73.68 49.51
CA GLN A 470 51.71 -72.56 48.73
C GLN A 470 50.18 -72.46 48.79
N LYS A 471 49.66 -71.24 48.68
CA LYS A 471 48.21 -70.99 48.71
C LYS A 471 47.65 -71.21 47.30
N GLY A 472 46.86 -72.27 47.10
CA GLY A 472 46.15 -72.58 45.83
C GLY A 472 45.04 -71.59 45.42
N ASP A 473 43.94 -72.09 44.85
CA ASP A 473 42.89 -71.27 44.25
C ASP A 473 42.25 -70.27 45.23
N VAL A 474 41.72 -69.19 44.66
CA VAL A 474 41.08 -68.10 45.42
C VAL A 474 39.71 -67.79 44.85
N VAL A 475 38.71 -67.81 45.73
CA VAL A 475 37.33 -67.41 45.43
C VAL A 475 37.11 -65.97 45.87
N LEU A 476 36.72 -65.11 44.94
CA LEU A 476 36.53 -63.67 45.15
C LEU A 476 35.16 -63.23 44.59
N GLN A 477 34.64 -62.16 45.17
CA GLN A 477 33.47 -61.44 44.67
C GLN A 477 33.85 -59.99 44.40
N SER A 478 33.34 -59.42 43.31
CA SER A 478 33.44 -57.98 43.02
C SER A 478 32.11 -57.45 42.52
N GLU A 479 31.79 -56.19 42.81
CA GLU A 479 30.67 -55.49 42.18
C GLU A 479 30.97 -55.11 40.72
N HIS A 480 32.25 -55.05 40.36
CA HIS A 480 32.74 -54.68 39.04
C HIS A 480 33.37 -55.88 38.31
N VAL A 481 32.75 -57.06 38.37
CA VAL A 481 33.30 -58.33 37.85
C VAL A 481 33.82 -58.22 36.43
N ILE A 482 33.01 -57.70 35.50
CA ILE A 482 33.39 -57.64 34.09
C ILE A 482 34.66 -56.79 33.90
N GLU A 483 34.73 -55.64 34.58
CA GLU A 483 35.90 -54.75 34.56
C GLU A 483 37.13 -55.43 35.17
N ALA A 484 36.98 -55.97 36.39
CA ALA A 484 38.06 -56.59 37.14
C ALA A 484 38.63 -57.80 36.38
N LEU A 485 37.77 -58.69 35.88
CA LEU A 485 38.19 -59.89 35.16
C LEU A 485 38.83 -59.57 33.81
N THR A 486 38.27 -58.62 33.06
CA THR A 486 38.88 -58.18 31.79
C THR A 486 40.28 -57.63 32.05
N LYS A 487 40.45 -56.82 33.10
CA LYS A 487 41.77 -56.28 33.46
C LYS A 487 42.75 -57.32 33.98
N VAL A 488 42.30 -58.30 34.77
CA VAL A 488 43.13 -59.45 35.19
C VAL A 488 43.57 -60.22 33.96
N ALA A 489 42.66 -60.52 33.04
CA ALA A 489 42.95 -61.30 31.84
C ALA A 489 43.93 -60.60 30.90
N ILE A 490 43.81 -59.28 30.74
CA ILE A 490 44.75 -58.45 29.96
C ILE A 490 46.12 -58.41 30.66
N CYS A 491 46.18 -58.22 31.98
CA CYS A 491 47.45 -58.14 32.70
C CYS A 491 48.19 -59.48 32.76
N ALA A 492 47.45 -60.59 32.85
CA ALA A 492 47.99 -61.94 32.96
C ALA A 492 48.22 -62.62 31.60
N ASP A 493 47.79 -62.00 30.50
CA ASP A 493 47.75 -62.60 29.15
C ASP A 493 47.02 -63.96 29.12
N LYS A 494 45.87 -64.02 29.79
CA LYS A 494 45.03 -65.24 29.95
C LYS A 494 43.63 -65.05 29.38
N MET A 495 43.49 -64.28 28.31
CA MET A 495 42.19 -63.98 27.69
C MET A 495 41.42 -65.23 27.23
N ASN A 496 42.14 -66.25 26.74
CA ASN A 496 41.55 -67.51 26.29
C ASN A 496 41.36 -68.55 27.42
N SER A 497 41.76 -68.24 28.65
CA SER A 497 41.74 -69.18 29.79
C SER A 497 40.65 -68.82 30.81
N ILE A 498 39.58 -68.18 30.34
CA ILE A 498 38.40 -67.83 31.15
C ILE A 498 37.29 -68.83 30.83
N ASN A 499 36.93 -69.64 31.83
CA ASN A 499 35.86 -70.62 31.73
C ASN A 499 34.57 -70.00 32.29
N ILE A 500 33.51 -70.00 31.49
CA ILE A 500 32.18 -69.54 31.90
C ILE A 500 31.29 -70.77 32.04
N ASN A 501 30.95 -71.13 33.29
CA ASN A 501 30.26 -72.37 33.61
C ASN A 501 28.78 -72.12 33.91
N GLN A 502 27.91 -72.95 33.32
CA GLN A 502 26.47 -73.02 33.62
C GLN A 502 26.24 -74.12 34.67
N GLY A 503 26.25 -73.78 35.96
CA GLY A 503 25.96 -74.74 37.04
C GLY A 503 26.96 -74.66 38.18
N SER A 504 28.08 -75.37 38.10
CA SER A 504 29.05 -75.44 39.21
C SER A 504 30.49 -75.15 38.78
N ILE A 505 31.27 -74.54 39.69
CA ILE A 505 32.72 -74.33 39.53
C ILE A 505 33.45 -75.15 40.59
N LYS A 506 34.44 -75.94 40.16
CA LYS A 506 35.36 -76.66 41.04
C LYS A 506 36.63 -75.85 41.24
N PHE A 507 37.17 -75.84 42.45
CA PHE A 507 38.42 -75.15 42.76
C PHE A 507 39.26 -75.91 43.77
N SER A 508 40.58 -75.80 43.64
CA SER A 508 41.55 -76.51 44.47
C SER A 508 41.72 -75.83 45.84
N VAL A 509 41.44 -76.57 46.91
CA VAL A 509 41.78 -76.18 48.29
C VAL A 509 43.17 -76.73 48.63
N ALA A 510 43.94 -75.99 49.43
CA ALA A 510 45.25 -76.44 49.90
C ALA A 510 45.16 -77.84 50.54
N GLN A 511 46.16 -78.70 50.29
CA GLN A 511 46.23 -80.12 50.69
C GLN A 511 45.36 -81.10 49.85
N GLY A 512 45.12 -80.80 48.57
CA GLY A 512 44.52 -81.76 47.62
C GLY A 512 43.02 -82.00 47.75
N LYS A 513 42.30 -81.17 48.53
CA LYS A 513 40.84 -81.22 48.64
C LYS A 513 40.21 -80.30 47.59
N GLU A 514 39.09 -80.69 46.98
CA GLU A 514 38.35 -79.82 46.06
C GLU A 514 37.14 -79.18 46.76
N GLY A 515 36.92 -77.90 46.48
CA GLY A 515 35.70 -77.18 46.82
C GLY A 515 34.81 -77.01 45.59
N ILE A 516 33.49 -77.01 45.78
CA ILE A 516 32.50 -76.83 44.72
C ILE A 516 31.63 -75.62 45.05
N ILE A 517 31.40 -74.77 44.05
CA ILE A 517 30.49 -73.64 44.09
C ILE A 517 29.33 -73.93 43.16
N ASP A 518 28.11 -74.00 43.69
CA ASP A 518 26.88 -74.25 42.94
C ASP A 518 26.13 -72.93 42.70
N PHE A 519 25.80 -72.64 41.45
CA PHE A 519 25.12 -71.42 41.03
C PHE A 519 23.67 -71.73 40.66
N THR A 520 22.75 -70.96 41.24
CA THR A 520 21.31 -71.06 40.96
C THR A 520 20.74 -69.67 40.72
N SER A 521 19.64 -69.56 39.97
CA SER A 521 18.95 -68.28 39.79
C SER A 521 17.88 -68.09 40.85
N GLY A 522 17.76 -66.88 41.40
CA GLY A 522 16.72 -66.49 42.35
C GLY A 522 16.34 -65.00 42.26
N SER A 523 15.64 -64.49 43.27
CA SER A 523 15.20 -63.10 43.36
C SER A 523 16.28 -62.16 43.91
N GLU A 524 17.11 -62.64 44.83
CA GLU A 524 18.14 -61.86 45.51
C GLU A 524 19.50 -62.56 45.46
N LEU A 525 20.57 -61.79 45.64
CA LEU A 525 21.93 -62.32 45.72
C LEU A 525 22.18 -62.92 47.11
N LEU A 526 22.22 -64.24 47.21
CA LEU A 526 22.47 -64.96 48.47
C LEU A 526 23.65 -65.91 48.33
N ILE A 527 24.64 -65.79 49.23
CA ILE A 527 25.84 -66.62 49.26
C ILE A 527 25.90 -67.33 50.61
N ALA A 528 25.73 -68.65 50.62
CA ALA A 528 25.69 -69.44 51.85
C ALA A 528 26.34 -70.81 51.66
N LYS A 529 26.83 -71.39 52.76
CA LYS A 529 27.30 -72.78 52.76
C LYS A 529 26.10 -73.72 52.79
N ALA A 530 25.94 -74.56 51.77
CA ALA A 530 24.89 -75.56 51.72
C ALA A 530 25.19 -76.75 52.66
N LYS A 531 24.14 -77.51 53.01
CA LYS A 531 24.23 -78.67 53.92
C LYS A 531 25.16 -79.78 53.39
N ASN A 532 25.32 -79.88 52.07
CA ASN A 532 26.27 -80.77 51.39
C ASN A 532 27.73 -80.31 51.48
N GLY A 533 28.01 -79.17 52.10
CA GLY A 533 29.35 -78.62 52.24
C GLY A 533 29.82 -77.75 51.07
N HIS A 534 29.01 -77.60 50.02
CA HIS A 534 29.30 -76.73 48.87
C HIS A 534 29.00 -75.26 49.19
N LEU A 535 29.54 -74.35 48.39
CA LEU A 535 29.16 -72.93 48.42
C LEU A 535 27.98 -72.72 47.46
N SER A 536 26.81 -72.42 47.99
CA SER A 536 25.62 -72.11 47.20
C SER A 536 25.55 -70.61 46.92
N VAL A 537 25.49 -70.24 45.65
CA VAL A 537 25.33 -68.86 45.17
C VAL A 537 24.01 -68.76 44.42
N THR A 538 23.10 -67.95 44.95
CA THR A 538 21.82 -67.62 44.28
C THR A 538 21.99 -66.26 43.63
N ALA A 539 21.88 -66.18 42.30
CA ALA A 539 22.06 -64.96 41.51
C ALA A 539 20.70 -64.33 41.14
N PRO A 540 20.55 -62.99 41.23
CA PRO A 540 19.28 -62.33 40.94
C PRO A 540 18.98 -62.32 39.44
N ARG A 541 17.79 -62.75 39.01
CA ARG A 541 17.42 -62.64 37.59
C ARG A 541 17.31 -61.18 37.17
N LEU A 542 18.14 -60.78 36.21
CA LEU A 542 18.02 -59.48 35.57
C LEU A 542 16.87 -59.57 34.56
N ASN A 543 15.76 -58.88 34.82
CA ASN A 543 14.68 -58.78 33.84
C ASN A 543 15.23 -58.15 32.57
N SER A 544 15.28 -58.93 31.49
CA SER A 544 15.53 -58.44 30.15
C SER A 544 14.37 -57.53 29.75
N ARG A 545 14.58 -56.22 29.86
CA ARG A 545 13.82 -55.24 29.07
C ARG A 545 14.60 -54.88 27.83
#